data_AF-A0A9D8ILZ8-F1
#
_entry.id   AF-A0A9D8ILZ8-F1
#
_cell.length_a   1.000
_cell.length_b   1.000
_cell.length_c   1.000
_cell.angle_alpha   90.00
_cell.angle_beta   90.00
_cell.angle_gamma   90.00
#
_symmetry.space_group_name_H-M   'P 1'
#
loop_
_entity.id
_entity.type
_entity.pdbx_description
1 polymer ?
#
loop_
_entity_poly.entity_id
_entity_poly.type
_entity_poly.pdbx_seq_one_letter_code
_entity_poly.pdbx_strand_id
1 'polypeptide(L)'
;MLVWEANFTATDRELVFGDQEEMGFGARVASECTEKNGGSLVSSSGAKTAKATWGKTAAWCDYSGTKDGQRIGITLMPGPKNFRESWWHNRDYGVFVANPFGREAMKQGAKSAVSVAKDESLRLVFGAMLHDGRKYDPAAEYQHFQETVISIKE
;
A
#
# COMPACT_ATOMS: atom_id res chain seq x y z
N MET A 1 -7.41 -6.79 11.21
CA MET A 1 -6.35 -5.94 10.63
C MET A 1 -4.98 -6.51 10.95
N LEU A 2 -4.09 -6.56 9.96
CA LEU A 2 -2.67 -6.84 10.12
C LEU A 2 -1.91 -5.53 10.02
N VAL A 3 -1.04 -5.25 11.00
CA VAL A 3 -0.08 -4.15 10.95
C VAL A 3 1.29 -4.75 10.72
N TRP A 4 1.96 -4.31 9.67
CA TRP A 4 3.31 -4.72 9.33
C TRP A 4 4.26 -3.55 9.56
N GLU A 5 5.26 -3.76 10.41
CA GLU A 5 6.31 -2.80 10.69
C GLU A 5 7.66 -3.42 10.33
N ALA A 6 8.48 -2.66 9.62
CA ALA A 6 9.86 -3.01 9.34
C ALA A 6 10.79 -1.84 9.67
N ASN A 7 11.89 -2.17 10.35
CA ASN A 7 12.98 -1.25 10.65
C ASN A 7 14.23 -1.72 9.90
N PHE A 8 14.76 -0.85 9.05
CA PHE A 8 15.97 -1.10 8.28
C PHE A 8 17.10 -0.25 8.86
N THR A 9 18.01 -0.88 9.60
CA THR A 9 19.16 -0.22 10.23
C THR A 9 20.43 -0.46 9.41
N ALA A 10 21.14 0.60 9.08
CA ALA A 10 22.41 0.52 8.35
C ALA A 10 23.57 0.32 9.32
N THR A 11 24.04 -0.93 9.52
CA THR A 11 25.05 -1.24 10.55
C THR A 11 26.49 -1.01 10.10
N ASP A 12 26.83 -1.36 8.85
CA ASP A 12 28.23 -1.34 8.39
C ASP A 12 28.55 -0.08 7.57
N ARG A 13 27.65 0.28 6.65
CA ARG A 13 27.75 1.41 5.72
C ARG A 13 26.35 1.89 5.33
N GLU A 14 26.28 3.04 4.66
CA GLU A 14 25.04 3.59 4.11
C GLU A 14 24.26 2.52 3.32
N LEU A 15 22.95 2.47 3.57
CA LEU A 15 21.99 1.68 2.81
C LEU A 15 21.14 2.62 1.95
N VAL A 16 20.99 2.29 0.66
CA VAL A 16 20.25 3.12 -0.28
C VAL A 16 19.11 2.33 -0.91
N PHE A 17 17.88 2.79 -0.72
CA PHE A 17 16.72 2.33 -1.47
C PHE A 17 16.60 3.15 -2.76
N GLY A 18 16.74 2.48 -3.91
CA GLY A 18 16.66 3.12 -5.21
C GLY A 18 15.23 3.25 -5.76
N ASP A 19 15.10 3.98 -6.87
CA ASP A 19 13.86 4.11 -7.64
C ASP A 19 13.52 2.78 -8.33
N GLN A 20 12.51 2.07 -7.81
CA GLN A 20 12.09 0.76 -8.27
C GLN A 20 10.56 0.65 -8.25
N GLU A 21 9.97 -0.03 -9.24
CA GLU A 21 8.51 -0.13 -9.40
C GLU A 21 7.88 -1.08 -8.37
N GLU A 22 8.55 -2.18 -8.03
CA GLU A 22 8.02 -3.27 -7.19
C GLU A 22 8.43 -3.18 -5.70
N MET A 23 8.80 -2.00 -5.21
CA MET A 23 9.16 -1.79 -3.79
C MET A 23 7.96 -1.45 -2.91
N GLY A 24 8.04 -1.78 -1.62
CA GLY A 24 7.02 -1.45 -0.62
C GLY A 24 6.20 -2.66 -0.18
N PHE A 25 4.95 -2.42 0.23
CA PHE A 25 4.06 -3.46 0.74
C PHE A 25 2.94 -3.75 -0.25
N GLY A 26 2.83 -5.00 -0.67
CA GLY A 26 1.91 -5.40 -1.72
C GLY A 26 1.22 -6.72 -1.47
N ALA A 27 0.10 -6.89 -2.16
CA ALA A 27 -0.68 -8.12 -2.16
C ALA A 27 -1.08 -8.50 -3.58
N ARG A 28 -1.37 -9.78 -3.76
CA ARG A 28 -2.05 -10.30 -4.95
C ARG A 28 -3.37 -10.93 -4.53
N VAL A 29 -4.47 -10.47 -5.12
CA VAL A 29 -5.80 -10.99 -4.83
C VAL A 29 -6.12 -12.24 -5.65
N ALA A 30 -7.12 -13.00 -5.20
CA ALA A 30 -7.68 -14.11 -5.95
C ALA A 30 -8.26 -13.64 -7.30
N SER A 31 -8.27 -14.53 -8.30
CA SER A 31 -8.71 -14.24 -9.67
C SER A 31 -10.08 -13.55 -9.73
N GLU A 32 -11.03 -13.99 -8.91
CA GLU A 32 -12.40 -13.48 -8.81
C GLU A 32 -12.49 -12.05 -8.25
N CYS A 33 -11.44 -11.59 -7.57
CA CYS A 33 -11.33 -10.23 -7.04
C CYS A 33 -10.60 -9.27 -7.97
N THR A 34 -9.99 -9.78 -9.05
CA THR A 34 -9.28 -8.92 -10.02
C THR A 34 -10.26 -8.08 -10.83
N GLU A 35 -9.87 -6.86 -11.17
CA GLU A 35 -10.67 -5.97 -12.03
C GLU A 35 -10.99 -6.66 -13.37
N LYS A 36 -10.00 -7.38 -13.92
CA LYS A 36 -10.15 -8.13 -15.17
C LYS A 36 -11.29 -9.17 -15.14
N ASN A 37 -11.63 -9.70 -13.96
CA ASN A 37 -12.70 -10.69 -13.78
C ASN A 37 -13.94 -10.10 -13.08
N GLY A 38 -14.14 -8.78 -13.15
CA GLY A 38 -15.33 -8.12 -12.59
C GLY A 38 -15.21 -7.71 -11.13
N GLY A 39 -14.03 -7.88 -10.52
CA GLY A 39 -13.71 -7.29 -9.23
C GLY A 39 -13.62 -5.75 -9.29
N SER A 40 -13.49 -5.14 -8.14
CA SER A 40 -13.43 -3.69 -7.96
C SER A 40 -12.12 -3.29 -7.31
N LEU A 41 -11.51 -2.25 -7.87
CA LEU A 41 -10.43 -1.50 -7.23
C LEU A 41 -10.91 -0.08 -6.98
N VAL A 42 -10.83 0.37 -5.74
CA VAL A 42 -11.13 1.74 -5.32
C VAL A 42 -10.02 2.29 -4.42
N SER A 43 -9.71 3.56 -4.58
CA SER A 43 -8.75 4.28 -3.73
C SER A 43 -9.45 5.26 -2.80
N SER A 44 -8.74 5.74 -1.79
CA SER A 44 -9.25 6.73 -0.84
C SER A 44 -9.67 8.07 -1.46
N SER A 45 -9.22 8.39 -2.68
CA SER A 45 -9.65 9.58 -3.42
C SER A 45 -10.96 9.37 -4.20
N GLY A 46 -11.52 8.16 -4.16
CA GLY A 46 -12.68 7.74 -4.96
C GLY A 46 -12.32 7.31 -6.38
N ALA A 47 -11.06 7.39 -6.81
CA ALA A 47 -10.63 6.87 -8.10
C ALA A 47 -10.81 5.34 -8.14
N LYS A 48 -11.33 4.86 -9.27
CA LYS A 48 -11.63 3.45 -9.54
C LYS A 48 -10.79 2.96 -10.70
N THR A 49 -10.51 1.65 -10.73
CA THR A 49 -9.65 0.95 -11.70
C THR A 49 -8.15 1.08 -11.44
N ALA A 50 -7.40 0.06 -11.87
CA ALA A 50 -5.95 0.00 -11.83
C ALA A 50 -5.34 1.13 -12.66
N LYS A 51 -5.91 1.41 -13.84
CA LYS A 51 -5.42 2.46 -14.73
C LYS A 51 -5.52 3.86 -14.10
N ALA A 52 -6.63 4.16 -13.42
CA ALA A 52 -6.82 5.50 -12.84
C ALA A 52 -6.04 5.72 -11.54
N THR A 53 -5.67 4.64 -10.86
CA THR A 53 -4.96 4.69 -9.57
C THR A 53 -3.46 4.45 -9.71
N TRP A 54 -2.99 3.84 -10.80
CA TRP A 54 -1.57 3.58 -11.00
C TRP A 54 -0.74 4.87 -10.97
N GLY A 55 0.32 4.87 -10.17
CA GLY A 55 1.20 6.03 -10.02
C GLY A 55 0.62 7.16 -9.16
N LYS A 56 -0.65 7.08 -8.73
CA LYS A 56 -1.27 8.09 -7.87
C LYS A 56 -1.00 7.78 -6.41
N THR A 57 -0.95 8.82 -5.58
CA THR A 57 -0.98 8.64 -4.12
C THR A 57 -2.42 8.49 -3.67
N ALA A 58 -2.63 7.69 -2.63
CA ALA A 58 -3.89 7.57 -1.91
C ALA A 58 -3.59 6.98 -0.52
N ALA A 59 -4.40 7.32 0.48
CA ALA A 59 -4.26 6.83 1.85
C ALA A 59 -4.48 5.31 1.95
N TRP A 60 -5.25 4.74 1.03
CA TRP A 60 -5.49 3.31 0.90
C TRP A 60 -6.01 2.96 -0.49
N CYS A 61 -5.83 1.69 -0.86
CA CYS A 61 -6.51 1.06 -1.99
C CYS A 61 -7.15 -0.25 -1.53
N ASP A 62 -8.38 -0.49 -1.98
CA ASP A 62 -9.15 -1.70 -1.74
C ASP A 62 -9.34 -2.47 -3.04
N TYR A 63 -9.00 -3.76 -3.01
CA TYR A 63 -9.46 -4.73 -4.00
C TYR A 63 -10.52 -5.62 -3.39
N SER A 64 -11.68 -5.70 -4.03
CA SER A 64 -12.76 -6.58 -3.59
C SER A 64 -13.52 -7.20 -4.76
N GLY A 65 -14.07 -8.39 -4.56
CA GLY A 65 -14.89 -9.10 -5.54
C GLY A 65 -15.79 -10.13 -4.88
N THR A 66 -16.43 -10.97 -5.69
CA THR A 66 -17.35 -12.01 -5.20
C THR A 66 -16.80 -13.37 -5.54
N LYS A 67 -16.66 -14.22 -4.52
CA LYS A 67 -16.30 -15.63 -4.66
C LYS A 67 -17.37 -16.47 -3.97
N ASP A 68 -17.90 -17.47 -4.66
CA ASP A 68 -18.92 -18.39 -4.14
C ASP A 68 -20.14 -17.68 -3.50
N GLY A 69 -20.57 -16.56 -4.10
CA GLY A 69 -21.69 -15.75 -3.62
C GLY A 69 -21.37 -14.84 -2.42
N GLN A 70 -20.14 -14.87 -1.91
CA GLN A 70 -19.67 -14.01 -0.83
C GLN A 70 -18.76 -12.92 -1.36
N ARG A 71 -19.04 -11.66 -1.00
CA ARG A 71 -18.09 -10.57 -1.24
C ARG A 71 -16.89 -10.72 -0.31
N ILE A 72 -15.70 -10.57 -0.84
CA ILE A 72 -14.44 -10.59 -0.08
C ILE A 72 -13.52 -9.49 -0.62
N GLY A 73 -12.61 -9.01 0.21
CA GLY A 73 -11.64 -8.03 -0.22
C GLY A 73 -10.49 -7.84 0.75
N ILE A 74 -9.54 -7.02 0.29
CA ILE A 74 -8.38 -6.59 1.05
C ILE A 74 -8.09 -5.12 0.76
N THR A 75 -8.01 -4.34 1.83
CA THR A 75 -7.53 -2.96 1.79
C THR A 75 -6.09 -2.89 2.27
N LEU A 76 -5.21 -2.25 1.50
CA LEU A 76 -3.85 -1.92 1.92
C LEU A 76 -3.74 -0.44 2.29
N MET A 77 -2.97 -0.14 3.33
CA MET A 77 -2.86 1.18 3.96
C MET A 77 -1.39 1.50 4.27
N PRO A 78 -0.71 2.41 3.55
CA PRO A 78 0.57 2.94 4.00
C PRO A 78 0.43 3.72 5.31
N GLY A 79 1.40 3.58 6.20
CA GLY A 79 1.46 4.32 7.46
C GLY A 79 1.60 5.83 7.24
N PRO A 80 0.86 6.67 7.98
CA PRO A 80 0.88 8.13 7.79
C PRO A 80 2.22 8.78 8.19
N LYS A 81 3.04 8.06 8.96
CA LYS A 81 4.38 8.49 9.40
C LYS A 81 5.53 7.90 8.57
N ASN A 82 5.22 7.17 7.50
CA ASN A 82 6.27 6.78 6.55
C ASN A 82 6.89 8.05 5.96
N PHE A 83 8.17 8.00 5.59
CA PHE A 83 8.93 9.17 5.12
C PHE A 83 8.32 9.85 3.86
N ARG A 84 7.38 9.18 3.18
CA ARG A 84 6.68 9.67 2.00
C ARG A 84 5.33 8.97 1.82
N GLU A 85 4.38 9.66 1.21
CA GLU A 85 3.19 9.01 0.62
C GLU A 85 3.61 7.94 -0.39
N SER A 86 2.85 6.85 -0.43
CA SER A 86 3.06 5.79 -1.41
C SER A 86 2.35 6.10 -2.72
N TRP A 87 3.02 5.81 -3.83
CA TRP A 87 2.38 5.67 -5.13
C TRP A 87 1.88 4.24 -5.30
N TRP A 88 0.70 4.09 -5.92
CA TRP A 88 0.05 2.79 -6.06
C TRP A 88 0.47 2.06 -7.33
N HIS A 89 1.11 0.90 -7.20
CA HIS A 89 1.44 0.00 -8.32
C HIS A 89 0.27 -0.96 -8.59
N ASN A 90 -0.87 -0.40 -9.00
CA ASN A 90 -2.07 -1.20 -9.22
C ASN A 90 -2.10 -1.82 -10.62
N ARG A 91 -2.57 -3.06 -10.70
CA ARG A 91 -2.70 -3.83 -11.94
C ARG A 91 -4.06 -4.49 -11.99
N ASP A 92 -4.73 -4.41 -13.14
CA ASP A 92 -6.06 -4.98 -13.37
C ASP A 92 -6.13 -6.49 -13.14
N TYR A 93 -4.98 -7.19 -13.23
CA TYR A 93 -4.79 -8.60 -12.89
C TYR A 93 -4.53 -8.88 -11.40
N GLY A 94 -4.78 -7.91 -10.51
CA GLY A 94 -4.90 -8.14 -9.06
C GLY A 94 -3.65 -7.98 -8.23
N VAL A 95 -2.55 -7.45 -8.79
CA VAL A 95 -1.41 -6.97 -7.98
C VAL A 95 -1.66 -5.53 -7.60
N PHE A 96 -1.40 -5.20 -6.34
CA PHE A 96 -1.33 -3.82 -5.89
C PHE A 96 -0.32 -3.65 -4.77
N VAL A 97 0.45 -2.55 -4.84
CA VAL A 97 1.58 -2.25 -3.95
C VAL A 97 1.53 -0.78 -3.55
N ALA A 98 1.66 -0.52 -2.26
CA ALA A 98 1.94 0.81 -1.72
C ALA A 98 3.46 1.05 -1.76
N ASN A 99 3.93 1.80 -2.76
CA ASN A 99 5.36 2.01 -3.03
C ASN A 99 5.81 3.45 -2.71
N PRO A 100 6.60 3.70 -1.65
CA PRO A 100 7.13 5.03 -1.34
C PRO A 100 8.45 5.40 -2.07
N PHE A 101 9.03 4.49 -2.86
CA PHE A 101 10.39 4.62 -3.45
C PHE A 101 10.42 4.94 -4.94
N GLY A 102 9.52 4.37 -5.76
CA GLY A 102 9.59 4.42 -7.22
C GLY A 102 9.09 5.72 -7.87
N ARG A 103 9.62 6.90 -7.55
CA ARG A 103 9.09 8.17 -8.11
C ARG A 103 9.13 8.20 -9.65
N GLU A 104 10.28 7.92 -10.24
CA GLU A 104 10.45 7.88 -11.70
C GLU A 104 9.77 6.66 -12.30
N ALA A 105 9.94 5.48 -11.68
CA ALA A 105 9.29 4.24 -12.10
C ALA A 105 7.76 4.39 -12.18
N MET A 106 7.17 5.16 -11.27
CA MET A 106 5.74 5.48 -11.21
C MET A 106 5.34 6.71 -12.05
N LYS A 107 6.28 7.25 -12.84
CA LYS A 107 6.10 8.42 -13.72
C LYS A 107 5.63 9.68 -12.98
N GLN A 108 6.10 9.88 -11.74
CA GLN A 108 5.73 11.02 -10.89
C GLN A 108 6.85 12.05 -10.73
N GLY A 109 7.94 11.94 -11.49
CA GLY A 109 9.00 12.95 -11.53
C GLY A 109 10.38 12.34 -11.76
N ALA A 110 11.41 13.11 -11.40
CA ALA A 110 12.80 12.67 -11.49
C ALA A 110 13.08 11.50 -10.53
N LYS A 111 14.08 10.69 -10.90
CA LYS A 111 14.57 9.55 -10.11
C LYS A 111 14.82 9.93 -8.66
N SER A 112 14.33 9.11 -7.74
CA SER A 112 14.51 9.30 -6.30
C SER A 112 15.31 8.18 -5.66
N ALA A 113 15.98 8.49 -4.57
CA ALA A 113 16.65 7.53 -3.71
C ALA A 113 16.42 7.91 -2.25
N VAL A 114 16.44 6.93 -1.36
CA VAL A 114 16.35 7.12 0.09
C VAL A 114 17.58 6.50 0.71
N SER A 115 18.45 7.34 1.24
CA SER A 115 19.63 6.94 1.99
C SER A 115 19.30 6.77 3.47
N VAL A 116 19.86 5.73 4.07
CA VAL A 116 19.92 5.49 5.51
C VAL A 116 21.39 5.53 5.89
N ALA A 117 21.81 6.57 6.60
CA ALA A 117 23.20 6.71 7.01
C ALA A 117 23.58 5.61 8.01
N LYS A 118 24.87 5.34 8.15
CA LYS A 118 25.37 4.36 9.13
C LYS A 118 24.83 4.71 10.53
N ASP A 119 24.39 3.68 11.24
CA ASP A 119 23.80 3.71 12.58
C ASP A 119 22.41 4.40 12.66
N GLU A 120 21.84 4.84 11.52
CA GLU A 120 20.46 5.29 11.42
C GLU A 120 19.51 4.16 10.99
N SER A 121 18.21 4.39 11.18
CA SER A 121 17.15 3.43 10.82
C SER A 121 16.05 4.08 10.00
N LEU A 122 15.61 3.38 8.96
CA LEU A 122 14.36 3.68 8.26
C LEU A 122 13.25 2.78 8.79
N ARG A 123 12.24 3.40 9.41
CA ARG A 123 11.01 2.73 9.80
C ARG A 123 9.95 2.84 8.70
N LEU A 124 9.32 1.72 8.37
CA LEU A 124 8.16 1.65 7.49
C LEU A 124 7.03 0.88 8.16
N VAL A 125 5.83 1.43 8.07
CA VAL A 125 4.60 0.81 8.60
C VAL A 125 3.56 0.72 7.50
N PHE A 126 2.88 -0.43 7.42
CA PHE A 126 1.78 -0.67 6.52
C PHE A 126 0.67 -1.46 7.23
N GLY A 127 -0.55 -1.34 6.73
CA GLY A 127 -1.71 -2.08 7.18
C GLY A 127 -2.31 -2.92 6.06
N ALA A 128 -2.86 -4.07 6.40
CA ALA A 128 -3.72 -4.88 5.56
C ALA A 128 -4.99 -5.26 6.32
N MET A 129 -6.15 -4.99 5.72
CA MET A 129 -7.43 -5.40 6.29
C MET A 129 -8.15 -6.32 5.31
N LEU A 130 -8.30 -7.59 5.68
CA LEU A 130 -9.19 -8.50 4.98
C LEU A 130 -10.62 -8.31 5.49
N HIS A 131 -11.60 -8.38 4.60
CA HIS A 131 -13.01 -8.18 4.96
C HIS A 131 -13.95 -9.00 4.08
N ASP A 132 -15.16 -9.23 4.58
CA ASP A 132 -16.27 -9.89 3.86
C ASP A 132 -17.21 -8.89 3.15
N GLY A 133 -16.83 -7.61 3.15
CA GLY A 133 -17.57 -6.52 2.50
C GLY A 133 -18.90 -6.13 3.16
N ARG A 134 -19.33 -6.81 4.23
CA ARG A 134 -20.58 -6.48 4.92
C ARG A 134 -20.37 -5.28 5.82
N LYS A 135 -21.03 -4.16 5.48
CA LYS A 135 -20.87 -2.87 6.20
C LYS A 135 -19.40 -2.44 6.33
N TYR A 136 -18.55 -2.87 5.39
CA TYR A 136 -17.14 -2.51 5.40
C TYR A 136 -16.97 -1.08 4.93
N ASP A 137 -16.31 -0.26 5.75
CA ASP A 137 -15.95 1.11 5.43
C ASP A 137 -14.43 1.27 5.49
N PRO A 138 -13.75 1.32 4.33
CA PRO A 138 -12.29 1.44 4.30
C PRO A 138 -11.79 2.77 4.89
N ALA A 139 -12.61 3.82 4.91
CA ALA A 139 -12.22 5.09 5.53
C ALA A 139 -12.21 4.98 7.06
N ALA A 140 -13.24 4.34 7.64
CA ALA A 140 -13.29 4.06 9.08
C ALA A 140 -12.15 3.13 9.51
N GLU A 141 -11.86 2.09 8.72
CA GLU A 141 -10.75 1.18 9.01
C GLU A 141 -9.38 1.85 8.88
N TYR A 142 -9.23 2.80 7.95
CA TYR A 142 -8.02 3.61 7.90
C TYR A 142 -7.87 4.50 9.14
N GLN A 143 -8.95 5.09 9.67
CA GLN A 143 -8.88 5.82 10.94
C GLN A 143 -8.42 4.90 12.08
N HIS A 144 -9.00 3.70 12.18
CA HIS A 144 -8.61 2.72 13.19
C HIS A 144 -7.14 2.28 13.04
N PHE A 145 -6.66 2.10 11.81
CA PHE A 145 -5.26 1.84 11.51
C PHE A 145 -4.36 2.99 11.99
N GLN A 146 -4.71 4.24 11.70
CA GLN A 146 -3.96 5.42 12.13
C GLN A 146 -3.84 5.49 13.66
N GLU A 147 -4.93 5.27 14.39
CA GLU A 147 -4.93 5.21 15.85
C GLU A 147 -4.04 4.07 16.37
N THR A 148 -4.15 2.89 15.77
CA THR A 148 -3.37 1.71 16.13
C THR A 148 -1.88 1.98 15.98
N VAL A 149 -1.43 2.52 14.85
CA VAL A 149 0.01 2.74 14.61
C VAL A 149 0.60 3.90 15.39
N ILE A 150 -0.23 4.87 15.83
CA ILE A 150 0.19 5.92 16.76
C ILE A 150 0.38 5.35 18.17
N SER A 151 -0.40 4.34 18.55
CA SER A 151 -0.31 3.70 19.88
C SER A 151 0.88 2.74 20.04
N ILE A 152 1.47 2.29 18.94
CA ILE A 152 2.72 1.52 18.92
C ILE A 152 3.84 2.50 19.29
N LYS A 153 4.22 2.52 20.57
CA LYS A 153 5.31 3.34 21.10
C LYS A 153 6.60 3.05 20.35
N GLU A 154 7.35 4.13 20.05
CA GLU A 154 8.77 4.07 19.66
C GLU A 154 9.64 3.47 20.78
#